data_AF-A0A841GY58-F1
#
_entry.id   AF-A0A841GY58-F1
#
_cell.length_a   1.000
_cell.length_b   1.000
_cell.length_c   1.000
_cell.angle_alpha   90.00
_cell.angle_beta   90.00
_cell.angle_gamma   90.00
#
_symmetry.space_group_name_H-M   'P 1'
#
loop_
_entity.id
_entity.type
_entity.pdbx_description
1 polymer ?
#
loop_
_entity_poly.entity_id
_entity_poly.type
_entity_poly.pdbx_seq_one_letter_code
_entity_poly.pdbx_strand_id
1 'polypeptide(L)'
;MRKSDLIHGVEQLVGALAESALELPLVEVARLGYRREPVPGELLTRLLSALREYGLRASRYTRPARMLAEELGLSALEQADTWSLLIAAENRAQEAFGFAERVRFATQHLPRVAGLLAQEGVPALDALRRGGTASGNALLTIQVIEAPRRWSTPARLATLLDGVDQLYGACATLQGLDPGGLSVVGCDAGTDKTFELMGAAPVIDAVRELILALWDRVVFYRELTAAQRYRQAAESLPVLQRVREALAEGRISPEQAELLRRRFVEGAGKFLVAGATIPELQERAYANPRTLMAPAPKLLSPAAG
;
A
#
# COMPACT_ATOMS: atom_id res chain seq x y z
N MET A 1 3.95 -1.75 9.66
CA MET A 1 2.86 -0.88 9.17
C MET A 1 3.49 0.43 8.73
N ARG A 2 3.18 0.92 7.53
CA ARG A 2 3.77 2.19 7.05
C ARG A 2 3.06 3.37 7.69
N LYS A 3 3.75 4.51 7.67
CA LYS A 3 3.18 5.77 8.15
C LYS A 3 1.95 6.19 7.34
N SER A 4 2.02 6.08 6.01
CA SER A 4 0.90 6.40 5.11
C SER A 4 -0.31 5.48 5.38
N ASP A 5 -0.06 4.19 5.59
CA ASP A 5 -1.09 3.21 5.93
C ASP A 5 -1.80 3.57 7.24
N LEU A 6 -1.05 4.04 8.23
CA LEU A 6 -1.59 4.47 9.52
C LEU A 6 -2.46 5.73 9.37
N ILE A 7 -1.99 6.73 8.63
CA ILE A 7 -2.75 7.96 8.35
C ILE A 7 -4.06 7.62 7.63
N HIS A 8 -4.00 6.79 6.59
CA HIS A 8 -5.19 6.32 5.90
C HIS A 8 -6.13 5.53 6.82
N GLY A 9 -5.57 4.71 7.72
CA GLY A 9 -6.34 4.01 8.73
C GLY A 9 -7.08 4.95 9.69
N VAL A 10 -6.44 6.04 10.10
CA VAL A 10 -7.06 7.10 10.92
C VAL A 10 -8.20 7.76 10.14
N GLU A 11 -7.99 8.12 8.87
CA GLU A 11 -9.02 8.73 8.02
C GLU A 11 -10.26 7.83 7.89
N GLN A 12 -10.07 6.52 7.65
CA GLN A 12 -11.16 5.56 7.56
C GLN A 12 -11.94 5.44 8.87
N LEU A 13 -11.24 5.33 10.01
CA LEU A 13 -11.86 5.22 11.33
C LEU A 13 -12.63 6.49 11.71
N VAL A 14 -12.01 7.65 11.53
CA VAL A 14 -12.62 8.95 11.86
C VAL A 14 -13.82 9.24 10.95
N GLY A 15 -13.69 8.96 9.64
CA GLY A 15 -14.80 9.07 8.70
C GLY A 15 -15.97 8.18 9.09
N ALA A 16 -15.73 6.92 9.45
CA ALA A 16 -16.78 6.00 9.89
C ALA A 16 -17.49 6.46 11.17
N LEU A 17 -16.75 6.98 12.15
CA LEU A 17 -17.30 7.51 13.39
C LEU A 17 -18.11 8.80 13.17
N ALA A 18 -17.60 9.71 12.32
CA ALA A 18 -18.26 10.96 12.01
C ALA A 18 -19.55 10.74 11.21
N GLU A 19 -19.51 9.91 10.15
CA GLU A 19 -20.64 9.67 9.26
C GLU A 19 -21.74 8.81 9.91
N SER A 20 -21.39 7.95 10.87
CA SER A 20 -22.38 7.20 11.67
C SER A 20 -23.05 8.04 12.75
N ALA A 21 -22.53 9.24 13.06
CA ALA A 21 -23.03 10.15 14.10
C ALA A 21 -23.20 9.48 15.49
N LEU A 22 -22.31 8.53 15.83
CA LEU A 22 -22.40 7.71 17.05
C LEU A 22 -22.26 8.49 18.36
N GLU A 23 -21.48 9.56 18.38
CA GLU A 23 -21.14 10.28 19.61
C GLU A 23 -22.38 10.79 20.35
N LEU A 24 -23.31 11.43 19.62
CA LEU A 24 -24.46 12.09 20.24
C LEU A 24 -25.43 11.10 20.91
N PRO A 25 -25.90 10.02 20.24
CA PRO A 25 -26.73 9.01 20.89
C PRO A 25 -26.05 8.34 22.10
N LEU A 26 -24.73 8.10 22.05
CA LEU A 26 -23.99 7.51 23.18
C LEU A 26 -23.97 8.46 24.40
N VAL A 27 -23.71 9.75 24.18
CA VAL A 27 -23.75 10.77 25.25
C VAL A 27 -25.15 10.91 25.84
N GLU A 28 -26.19 10.93 25.00
CA GLU A 28 -27.59 11.03 25.44
C GLU A 28 -27.99 9.81 26.28
N VAL A 29 -27.64 8.60 25.84
CA VAL A 29 -27.89 7.35 26.58
C VAL A 29 -27.12 7.32 27.90
N ALA A 30 -25.86 7.73 27.91
CA ALA A 30 -25.06 7.83 29.13
C ALA A 30 -25.71 8.77 30.16
N ARG A 31 -26.15 9.95 29.70
CA ARG A 31 -26.80 10.97 30.55
C ARG A 31 -28.09 10.45 31.19
N LEU A 32 -28.94 9.78 30.42
CA LEU A 32 -30.18 9.16 30.93
C LEU A 32 -29.87 8.01 31.90
N GLY A 33 -28.84 7.21 31.59
CA GLY A 33 -28.35 6.14 32.46
C GLY A 33 -27.93 6.65 33.84
N TYR A 34 -27.17 7.75 33.92
CA TYR A 34 -26.79 8.36 35.21
C TYR A 34 -27.99 8.88 36.01
N ARG A 35 -29.04 9.34 35.32
CA ARG A 35 -30.30 9.78 35.94
C ARG A 35 -31.25 8.64 36.28
N ARG A 36 -30.90 7.40 35.90
CA ARG A 36 -31.76 6.21 36.00
C ARG A 36 -33.10 6.40 35.27
N GLU A 37 -33.11 7.21 34.22
CA GLU A 37 -34.27 7.45 33.38
C GLU A 37 -34.38 6.35 32.29
N PRO A 38 -35.59 5.97 31.86
CA PRO A 38 -35.76 5.08 30.73
C PRO A 38 -35.26 5.77 29.44
N VAL A 39 -34.65 4.99 28.54
CA VAL A 39 -34.22 5.50 27.23
C VAL A 39 -35.43 5.59 26.32
N PRO A 40 -35.76 6.77 25.76
CA PRO A 40 -36.84 6.92 24.80
C PRO A 40 -36.64 6.02 23.58
N GLY A 41 -37.73 5.43 23.06
CA GLY A 41 -37.66 4.52 21.90
C GLY A 41 -37.04 5.16 20.65
N GLU A 42 -37.26 6.47 20.45
CA GLU A 42 -36.64 7.22 19.36
C GLU A 42 -35.11 7.30 19.50
N LEU A 43 -34.60 7.52 20.71
CA LEU A 43 -33.16 7.56 20.99
C LEU A 43 -32.54 6.17 20.80
N LEU A 44 -33.23 5.12 21.23
CA LEU A 44 -32.79 3.74 21.01
C LEU A 44 -32.68 3.43 19.51
N THR A 45 -33.68 3.84 18.72
CA THR A 45 -33.69 3.66 17.26
C THR A 45 -32.54 4.41 16.61
N ARG A 46 -32.27 5.65 17.04
CA ARG A 46 -31.12 6.45 16.58
C ARG A 46 -29.79 5.78 16.92
N LEU A 47 -29.61 5.30 18.15
CA LEU A 47 -28.40 4.60 18.57
C LEU A 47 -28.16 3.33 17.74
N LEU A 48 -29.19 2.48 17.57
CA LEU A 48 -29.08 1.25 16.78
C LEU A 48 -28.78 1.54 15.31
N SER A 49 -29.39 2.59 14.73
CA SER A 49 -29.09 3.02 13.37
C SER A 49 -27.64 3.47 13.23
N ALA A 50 -27.12 4.24 14.19
CA ALA A 50 -25.74 4.70 14.20
C ALA A 50 -24.74 3.53 14.36
N LEU A 51 -25.01 2.59 15.26
CA LEU A 51 -24.20 1.38 15.46
C LEU A 51 -24.16 0.50 14.21
N ARG A 52 -25.31 0.31 13.55
CA ARG A 52 -25.41 -0.40 12.28
C ARG A 52 -24.59 0.27 11.19
N GLU A 53 -24.72 1.58 11.04
CA GLU A 53 -23.99 2.34 10.02
C GLU A 53 -22.47 2.28 10.26
N TYR A 54 -22.04 2.40 11.52
CA TYR A 54 -20.64 2.19 11.90
C TYR A 54 -20.15 0.79 11.53
N GLY A 55 -20.89 -0.26 11.89
CA GLY A 55 -20.52 -1.64 11.57
C GLY A 55 -20.41 -1.90 10.07
N LEU A 56 -21.34 -1.34 9.26
CA LEU A 56 -21.28 -1.42 7.80
C LEU A 56 -20.01 -0.79 7.24
N ARG A 57 -19.56 0.34 7.80
CA ARG A 57 -18.34 1.01 7.37
C ARG A 57 -17.08 0.30 7.87
N ALA A 58 -17.10 -0.14 9.12
CA ALA A 58 -16.03 -0.92 9.73
C ALA A 58 -15.77 -2.22 8.96
N SER A 59 -16.79 -2.83 8.35
CA SER A 59 -16.60 -4.01 7.48
C SER A 59 -15.63 -3.77 6.31
N ARG A 60 -15.42 -2.51 5.90
CA ARG A 60 -14.53 -2.09 4.82
C ARG A 60 -13.17 -1.58 5.30
N TYR A 61 -12.90 -1.64 6.61
CA TYR A 61 -11.62 -1.22 7.15
C TYR A 61 -10.45 -1.99 6.54
N THR A 62 -9.42 -1.24 6.20
CA THR A 62 -8.09 -1.80 5.98
C THR A 62 -7.53 -2.35 7.30
N ARG A 63 -6.49 -3.19 7.21
CA ARG A 63 -5.82 -3.75 8.39
C ARG A 63 -5.37 -2.67 9.40
N PRO A 64 -4.74 -1.54 8.99
CA PRO A 64 -4.41 -0.44 9.91
C PRO A 64 -5.63 0.13 10.65
N ALA A 65 -6.73 0.40 9.94
CA ALA A 65 -7.96 0.93 10.55
C ALA A 65 -8.56 -0.07 11.55
N ARG A 66 -8.54 -1.37 11.23
CA ARG A 66 -8.97 -2.43 12.15
C ARG A 66 -8.14 -2.47 13.42
N MET A 67 -6.81 -2.47 13.28
CA MET A 67 -5.90 -2.44 14.43
C MET A 67 -6.11 -1.20 15.30
N LEU A 68 -6.28 -0.02 14.68
CA LEU A 68 -6.59 1.21 15.43
C LEU A 68 -7.91 1.12 16.19
N ALA A 69 -8.96 0.56 15.56
CA ALA A 69 -10.25 0.36 16.22
C ALA A 69 -10.15 -0.64 17.38
N GLU A 70 -9.35 -1.70 17.25
CA GLU A 70 -9.09 -2.67 18.32
C GLU A 70 -8.33 -2.05 19.50
N GLU A 71 -7.24 -1.34 19.23
CA GLU A 71 -6.41 -0.68 20.26
C GLU A 71 -7.18 0.42 21.01
N LEU A 72 -8.10 1.12 20.32
CA LEU A 72 -9.00 2.08 20.95
C LEU A 72 -10.22 1.44 21.63
N GLY A 73 -10.39 0.12 21.54
CA GLY A 73 -11.55 -0.59 22.08
C GLY A 73 -12.87 -0.19 21.43
N LEU A 74 -12.84 0.21 20.15
CA LEU A 74 -13.99 0.57 19.34
C LEU A 74 -14.53 -0.61 18.52
N SER A 75 -13.74 -1.68 18.32
CA SER A 75 -14.17 -2.91 17.65
C SER A 75 -15.34 -3.60 18.36
N ALA A 76 -15.50 -3.37 19.67
CA ALA A 76 -16.66 -3.83 20.44
C ALA A 76 -17.99 -3.24 19.93
N LEU A 77 -17.98 -2.02 19.36
CA LEU A 77 -19.17 -1.40 18.78
C LEU A 77 -19.69 -2.13 17.53
N GLU A 78 -18.94 -3.09 16.99
CA GLU A 78 -19.38 -3.97 15.90
C GLU A 78 -20.15 -5.21 16.39
N GLN A 79 -20.11 -5.49 17.71
CA GLN A 79 -20.64 -6.72 18.30
C GLN A 79 -22.07 -6.54 18.83
N ALA A 80 -22.95 -7.49 18.52
CA ALA A 80 -24.35 -7.49 18.97
C ALA A 80 -24.48 -7.55 20.51
N ASP A 81 -23.53 -8.21 21.19
CA ASP A 81 -23.51 -8.28 22.66
C ASP A 81 -23.29 -6.89 23.27
N THR A 82 -22.38 -6.10 22.70
CA THR A 82 -22.16 -4.71 23.13
C THR A 82 -23.40 -3.85 22.90
N TRP A 83 -24.12 -4.06 21.79
CA TRP A 83 -25.37 -3.35 21.55
C TRP A 83 -26.40 -3.69 22.62
N SER A 84 -26.52 -4.97 22.98
CA SER A 84 -27.43 -5.42 24.04
C SER A 84 -27.09 -4.80 25.39
N LEU A 85 -25.80 -4.71 25.73
CA LEU A 85 -25.32 -4.05 26.96
C LEU A 85 -25.64 -2.55 27.00
N LEU A 86 -25.52 -1.85 25.86
CA LEU A 86 -25.86 -0.43 25.76
C LEU A 86 -27.37 -0.16 25.91
N ILE A 87 -28.21 -1.17 25.71
CA ILE A 87 -29.66 -1.06 25.82
C ILE A 87 -30.12 -1.46 27.23
N ALA A 88 -29.49 -2.49 27.80
CA ALA A 88 -29.78 -3.03 29.13
C ALA A 88 -29.67 -1.94 30.21
N ALA A 89 -30.45 -2.05 31.28
CA ALA A 89 -30.47 -1.03 32.33
C ALA A 89 -29.23 -1.07 33.25
N GLU A 90 -28.66 -2.25 33.44
CA GLU A 90 -27.50 -2.47 34.31
C GLU A 90 -26.22 -2.03 33.57
N ASN A 91 -25.49 -1.06 34.14
CA ASN A 91 -24.21 -0.52 33.65
C ASN A 91 -24.22 0.28 32.33
N ARG A 92 -25.36 0.43 31.65
CA ARG A 92 -25.47 1.23 30.41
C ARG A 92 -24.87 2.62 30.48
N ALA A 93 -25.00 3.31 31.62
CA ALA A 93 -24.46 4.66 31.78
C ALA A 93 -22.94 4.69 31.60
N GLN A 94 -22.24 3.77 32.27
CA GLN A 94 -20.79 3.69 32.28
C GLN A 94 -20.25 3.20 30.93
N GLU A 95 -20.87 2.18 30.36
CA GLU A 95 -20.48 1.65 29.05
C GLU A 95 -20.69 2.70 27.93
N ALA A 96 -21.87 3.31 27.87
CA ALA A 96 -22.17 4.33 26.85
C ALA A 96 -21.24 5.54 26.99
N PHE A 97 -20.91 5.95 28.21
CA PHE A 97 -19.96 7.02 28.46
C PHE A 97 -18.55 6.65 28.01
N GLY A 98 -18.07 5.45 28.35
CA GLY A 98 -16.74 4.98 27.94
C GLY A 98 -16.59 4.91 26.41
N PHE A 99 -17.62 4.44 25.70
CA PHE A 99 -17.62 4.49 24.24
C PHE A 99 -17.69 5.93 23.71
N ALA A 100 -18.52 6.80 24.28
CA ALA A 100 -18.58 8.21 23.88
C ALA A 100 -17.22 8.90 24.01
N GLU A 101 -16.47 8.65 25.09
CA GLU A 101 -15.12 9.20 25.28
C GLU A 101 -14.13 8.68 24.23
N ARG A 102 -14.14 7.38 23.94
CA ARG A 102 -13.27 6.79 22.90
C ARG A 102 -13.60 7.33 21.51
N VAL A 103 -14.89 7.44 21.19
CA VAL A 103 -15.37 8.03 19.92
C VAL A 103 -14.91 9.48 19.82
N ARG A 104 -15.12 10.28 20.86
CA ARG A 104 -14.69 11.68 20.91
C ARG A 104 -13.17 11.81 20.77
N PHE A 105 -12.42 10.99 21.49
CA PHE A 105 -10.96 10.99 21.39
C PHE A 105 -10.51 10.68 19.96
N ALA A 106 -11.10 9.64 19.35
CA ALA A 106 -10.81 9.25 17.99
C ALA A 106 -11.13 10.37 17.00
N THR A 107 -12.31 11.01 17.09
CA THR A 107 -12.71 12.06 16.14
C THR A 107 -11.96 13.38 16.34
N GLN A 108 -11.58 13.74 17.57
CA GLN A 108 -10.97 15.04 17.87
C GLN A 108 -9.44 15.04 17.89
N HIS A 109 -8.82 13.96 18.37
CA HIS A 109 -7.38 13.92 18.63
C HIS A 109 -6.61 13.08 17.61
N LEU A 110 -7.14 11.95 17.14
CA LEU A 110 -6.41 11.15 16.15
C LEU A 110 -6.08 11.92 14.86
N PRO A 111 -6.96 12.77 14.28
CA PRO A 111 -6.60 13.56 13.12
C PRO A 111 -5.39 14.47 13.36
N ARG A 112 -5.25 15.01 14.58
CA ARG A 112 -4.11 15.86 14.95
C ARG A 112 -2.83 15.05 15.06
N VAL A 113 -2.90 13.86 15.67
CA VAL A 113 -1.76 12.94 15.74
C VAL A 113 -1.36 12.49 14.34
N ALA A 114 -2.33 12.14 13.49
CA ALA A 114 -2.08 11.82 12.09
C ALA A 114 -1.48 13.00 11.33
N GLY A 115 -1.92 14.23 11.60
CA GLY A 115 -1.34 15.46 11.05
C GLY A 115 0.09 15.73 11.51
N LEU A 116 0.44 15.45 12.77
CA LEU A 116 1.82 15.54 13.26
C LEU A 116 2.72 14.46 12.65
N LEU A 117 2.14 13.28 12.41
CA LEU A 117 2.85 12.23 11.70
C LEU A 117 3.05 12.64 10.27
N ALA A 118 2.01 13.08 9.54
CA ALA A 118 2.10 13.58 8.18
C ALA A 118 3.27 14.56 8.08
N GLN A 119 4.31 14.16 7.34
CA GLN A 119 5.41 15.09 7.10
C GLN A 119 4.82 16.22 6.26
N GLU A 120 5.31 17.45 6.43
CA GLU A 120 5.17 18.49 5.43
C GLU A 120 5.89 18.01 4.16
N GLY A 121 5.18 17.18 3.38
CA GLY A 121 5.61 16.77 2.06
C GLY A 121 5.63 17.99 1.16
N VAL A 122 6.54 17.99 0.19
CA VAL A 122 6.40 18.92 -0.93
C VAL A 122 5.07 18.56 -1.62
N PRO A 123 4.08 19.46 -1.74
CA PRO A 123 2.76 19.11 -2.27
C PRO A 123 2.80 18.44 -3.66
N ALA A 124 3.83 18.75 -4.45
CA ALA A 124 4.10 18.09 -5.73
C ALA A 124 4.37 16.58 -5.57
N LEU A 125 5.04 16.17 -4.50
CA LEU A 125 5.31 14.77 -4.17
C LEU A 125 4.02 14.02 -3.80
N ASP A 126 3.13 14.67 -3.05
CA ASP A 126 1.85 14.08 -2.66
C ASP A 126 0.87 13.99 -3.84
N ALA A 127 0.98 14.90 -4.81
CA ALA A 127 0.28 14.77 -6.10
C ALA A 127 0.80 13.56 -6.89
N LEU A 128 2.12 13.37 -6.95
CA LEU A 128 2.75 12.22 -7.61
C LEU A 128 2.36 10.89 -6.94
N ARG A 129 2.35 10.82 -5.60
CA ARG A 129 1.94 9.63 -4.84
C ARG A 129 0.50 9.21 -5.11
N ARG A 130 -0.38 10.17 -5.44
CA ARG A 130 -1.78 9.92 -5.82
C ARG A 130 -1.96 9.53 -7.30
N GLY A 131 -0.86 9.24 -8.01
CA GLY A 131 -0.88 8.86 -9.42
C GLY A 131 -0.98 10.04 -10.39
N GLY A 132 -0.84 11.28 -9.90
CA GLY A 132 -0.68 12.43 -10.79
C GLY A 132 0.69 12.43 -11.46
N THR A 133 0.81 13.00 -12.64
CA THR A 133 2.11 13.35 -13.25
C THR A 133 2.37 14.83 -12.96
N ALA A 134 3.21 15.13 -11.99
CA ALA A 134 3.68 16.50 -11.78
C ALA A 134 4.86 16.77 -12.70
N SER A 135 4.73 17.73 -13.61
CA SER A 135 5.85 18.29 -14.38
C SER A 135 6.66 17.29 -15.24
N GLY A 136 6.01 16.25 -15.78
CA GLY A 136 6.69 15.23 -16.60
C GLY A 136 7.53 14.23 -15.81
N ASN A 137 7.50 14.28 -14.48
CA ASN A 137 8.16 13.33 -13.60
C ASN A 137 7.17 12.26 -13.11
N ALA A 138 7.71 11.10 -12.73
CA ALA A 138 6.97 10.04 -12.07
C ALA A 138 7.77 9.49 -10.87
N LEU A 139 7.07 8.75 -10.01
CA LEU A 139 7.65 8.07 -8.86
C LEU A 139 7.80 6.57 -9.12
N LEU A 140 8.95 6.03 -8.70
CA LEU A 140 9.21 4.61 -8.55
C LEU A 140 9.37 4.30 -7.07
N THR A 141 8.46 3.49 -6.52
CA THR A 141 8.56 3.00 -5.14
C THR A 141 9.24 1.64 -5.14
N ILE A 142 10.37 1.54 -4.45
CA ILE A 142 11.12 0.29 -4.28
C ILE A 142 10.99 -0.17 -2.84
N GLN A 143 10.81 -1.46 -2.65
CA GLN A 143 10.71 -2.11 -1.34
C GLN A 143 11.88 -3.08 -1.16
N VAL A 144 12.56 -3.00 -0.03
CA VAL A 144 13.65 -3.90 0.35
C VAL A 144 13.13 -4.84 1.42
N ILE A 145 13.04 -6.11 1.08
CA ILE A 145 12.43 -7.11 1.96
C ILE A 145 13.34 -7.32 3.18
N GLU A 146 12.79 -7.13 4.37
CA GLU A 146 13.45 -7.39 5.63
C GLU A 146 13.04 -8.77 6.15
N ALA A 147 14.00 -9.54 6.65
CA ALA A 147 13.73 -10.85 7.25
C ALA A 147 14.66 -11.08 8.44
N PRO A 148 14.30 -11.99 9.39
CA PRO A 148 15.18 -12.34 10.49
C PRO A 148 16.57 -12.74 9.96
N ARG A 149 17.62 -12.08 10.46
CA ARG A 149 19.03 -12.26 10.03
C ARG A 149 19.38 -11.74 8.62
N ARG A 150 18.48 -11.03 7.95
CA ARG A 150 18.73 -10.33 6.68
C ARG A 150 18.29 -8.88 6.76
N TRP A 151 18.80 -8.18 7.77
CA TRP A 151 18.58 -6.75 7.92
C TRP A 151 19.32 -5.97 6.84
N SER A 152 18.75 -4.86 6.37
CA SER A 152 19.46 -3.98 5.43
C SER A 152 20.71 -3.38 6.06
N THR A 153 21.87 -3.71 5.47
CA THR A 153 23.15 -3.06 5.76
C THR A 153 23.36 -1.87 4.82
N PRO A 154 24.22 -0.90 5.19
CA PRO A 154 24.57 0.20 4.28
C PRO A 154 25.07 -0.29 2.92
N ALA A 155 25.87 -1.36 2.89
CA ALA A 155 26.37 -1.97 1.64
C ALA A 155 25.23 -2.54 0.76
N ARG A 156 24.20 -3.16 1.37
CA ARG A 156 23.03 -3.66 0.65
C ARG A 156 22.23 -2.51 0.03
N LEU A 157 22.02 -1.43 0.78
CA LEU A 157 21.29 -0.25 0.31
C LEU A 157 22.06 0.51 -0.77
N ALA A 158 23.37 0.66 -0.64
CA ALA A 158 24.21 1.25 -1.69
C ALA A 158 24.16 0.42 -2.97
N THR A 159 24.24 -0.92 -2.84
CA THR A 159 24.12 -1.86 -3.96
C THR A 159 22.76 -1.72 -4.66
N LEU A 160 21.68 -1.56 -3.90
CA LEU A 160 20.36 -1.32 -4.45
C LEU A 160 20.31 -0.01 -5.25
N LEU A 161 20.71 1.10 -4.65
CA LEU A 161 20.61 2.42 -5.28
C LEU A 161 21.45 2.50 -6.56
N ASP A 162 22.67 1.96 -6.53
CA ASP A 162 23.53 1.83 -7.72
C ASP A 162 22.89 0.91 -8.77
N GLY A 163 22.29 -0.21 -8.36
CA GLY A 163 21.56 -1.09 -9.28
C GLY A 163 20.43 -0.35 -10.01
N VAL A 164 19.63 0.43 -9.29
CA VAL A 164 18.50 1.17 -9.86
C VAL A 164 18.97 2.33 -10.74
N ASP A 165 20.00 3.06 -10.32
CA ASP A 165 20.60 4.14 -11.11
C ASP A 165 21.11 3.61 -12.46
N GLN A 166 21.77 2.44 -12.46
CA GLN A 166 22.22 1.79 -13.71
C GLN A 166 21.06 1.42 -14.63
N LEU A 167 19.98 0.86 -14.08
CA LEU A 167 18.80 0.52 -14.86
C LEU A 167 18.11 1.77 -15.43
N TYR A 168 17.97 2.81 -14.61
CA TYR A 168 17.37 4.08 -15.02
C TYR A 168 18.19 4.78 -16.10
N GLY A 169 19.51 4.93 -15.91
CA GLY A 169 20.39 5.54 -16.90
C GLY A 169 20.47 4.76 -18.22
N ALA A 170 20.42 3.43 -18.16
CA ALA A 170 20.36 2.59 -19.36
C ALA A 170 19.02 2.73 -20.10
N CYS A 171 17.90 2.76 -19.37
CA CYS A 171 16.58 3.03 -19.95
C CYS A 171 16.51 4.42 -20.60
N ALA A 172 17.04 5.46 -19.96
CA ALA A 172 17.05 6.82 -20.50
C ALA A 172 17.86 6.90 -21.80
N THR A 173 19.07 6.33 -21.78
CA THR A 173 19.95 6.29 -22.95
C THR A 173 19.29 5.54 -24.12
N LEU A 174 18.65 4.40 -23.85
CA LEU A 174 17.96 3.61 -24.87
C LEU A 174 16.75 4.36 -25.48
N GLN A 175 16.16 5.28 -24.73
CA GLN A 175 15.07 6.15 -25.20
C GLN A 175 15.58 7.43 -25.89
N GLY A 176 16.89 7.64 -25.96
CA GLY A 176 17.47 8.89 -26.48
C GLY A 176 17.22 10.10 -25.59
N LEU A 177 16.93 9.87 -24.31
CA LEU A 177 16.76 10.92 -23.30
C LEU A 177 18.08 11.12 -22.55
N ASP A 178 18.30 12.35 -22.09
CA ASP A 178 19.37 12.61 -21.13
C ASP A 178 19.06 11.81 -19.86
N PRO A 179 19.98 10.94 -19.37
CA PRO A 179 19.78 10.22 -18.13
C PRO A 179 19.37 11.11 -16.96
N GLY A 180 19.67 12.42 -16.97
CA GLY A 180 19.17 13.34 -15.94
C GLY A 180 19.50 12.86 -14.52
N GLY A 181 18.80 13.42 -13.53
CA GLY A 181 18.97 13.01 -12.12
C GLY A 181 17.82 12.13 -11.64
N LEU A 182 18.11 10.87 -11.31
CA LEU A 182 17.24 10.06 -10.45
C LEU A 182 17.43 10.51 -9.00
N SER A 183 16.37 10.99 -8.35
CA SER A 183 16.45 11.56 -7.00
C SER A 183 15.74 10.67 -5.98
N VAL A 184 16.40 10.40 -4.85
CA VAL A 184 15.72 9.82 -3.67
C VAL A 184 14.93 10.92 -2.98
N VAL A 185 13.60 10.80 -2.99
CA VAL A 185 12.68 11.81 -2.45
C VAL A 185 12.00 11.37 -1.16
N GLY A 186 12.05 10.07 -0.85
CA GLY A 186 11.46 9.52 0.36
C GLY A 186 12.13 8.22 0.77
N CYS A 187 12.22 8.01 2.08
CA CYS A 187 12.61 6.76 2.70
C CYS A 187 11.70 6.50 3.89
N ASP A 188 11.08 5.33 3.94
CA ASP A 188 10.27 4.89 5.10
C ASP A 188 10.81 3.56 5.63
N ALA A 189 10.85 3.47 6.96
CA ALA A 189 11.26 2.29 7.69
C ALA A 189 10.00 1.66 8.30
N GLY A 190 9.33 0.81 7.52
CA GLY A 190 8.21 0.00 7.97
C GLY A 190 8.65 -1.42 8.34
N THR A 191 7.77 -2.39 8.04
CA THR A 191 8.11 -3.82 8.11
C THR A 191 9.22 -4.16 7.10
N ASP A 192 9.11 -3.59 5.90
CA ASP A 192 10.14 -3.53 4.88
C ASP A 192 10.62 -2.08 4.74
N LYS A 193 11.84 -1.88 4.24
CA LYS A 193 12.32 -0.52 3.91
C LYS A 193 11.81 -0.12 2.55
N THR A 194 11.35 1.13 2.39
CA THR A 194 10.89 1.62 1.11
C THR A 194 11.60 2.89 0.70
N PHE A 195 11.95 2.98 -0.58
CA PHE A 195 12.58 4.14 -1.20
C PHE A 195 11.67 4.66 -2.29
N GLU A 196 11.38 5.95 -2.27
CA GLU A 196 10.69 6.64 -3.34
C GLU A 196 11.73 7.37 -4.18
N LEU A 197 11.74 7.07 -5.47
CA LEU A 197 12.66 7.64 -6.44
C LEU A 197 11.87 8.46 -7.46
N MET A 198 12.31 9.67 -7.74
CA MET A 198 11.71 10.56 -8.72
C MET A 198 12.63 10.71 -9.93
N GLY A 199 12.05 10.57 -11.12
CA GLY A 199 12.75 10.77 -12.39
C GLY A 199 11.77 11.09 -13.51
N ALA A 200 12.27 11.17 -14.74
CA ALA A 200 11.47 11.42 -15.92
C ALA A 200 10.44 10.29 -16.11
N ALA A 201 9.16 10.64 -16.26
CA ALA A 201 8.05 9.69 -16.37
C ALA A 201 8.29 8.54 -17.37
N PRO A 202 8.66 8.79 -18.64
CA PRO A 202 8.84 7.71 -19.61
C PRO A 202 10.00 6.75 -19.27
N VAL A 203 11.00 7.23 -18.52
CA VAL A 203 12.12 6.41 -18.06
C VAL A 203 11.70 5.57 -16.86
N ILE A 204 10.99 6.18 -15.89
CA ILE A 204 10.45 5.47 -14.73
C ILE A 204 9.50 4.34 -15.15
N ASP A 205 8.63 4.59 -16.12
CA ASP A 205 7.73 3.57 -16.66
C ASP A 205 8.49 2.41 -17.31
N ALA A 206 9.55 2.71 -18.06
CA ALA A 206 10.40 1.67 -18.64
C ALA A 206 11.17 0.87 -17.57
N VAL A 207 11.65 1.51 -16.51
CA VAL A 207 12.28 0.81 -15.37
C VAL A 207 11.26 -0.07 -14.64
N ARG A 208 10.04 0.41 -14.45
CA ARG A 208 8.94 -0.36 -13.84
C ARG A 208 8.65 -1.63 -14.64
N GLU A 209 8.43 -1.51 -15.94
CA GLU A 209 8.20 -2.66 -16.82
C GLU A 209 9.40 -3.62 -16.87
N LEU A 210 10.63 -3.09 -16.81
CA LEU A 210 11.83 -3.91 -16.71
C LEU A 210 11.85 -4.73 -15.41
N ILE A 211 11.58 -4.11 -14.26
CA ILE A 211 11.57 -4.79 -12.95
C ILE A 211 10.48 -5.87 -12.91
N LEU A 212 9.32 -5.60 -13.51
CA LEU A 212 8.25 -6.59 -13.65
C LEU A 212 8.72 -7.80 -14.47
N ALA A 213 9.27 -7.56 -15.66
CA ALA A 213 9.81 -8.60 -16.53
C ALA A 213 10.98 -9.39 -15.91
N LEU A 214 11.77 -8.74 -15.04
CA LEU A 214 12.85 -9.36 -14.29
C LEU A 214 12.31 -10.37 -13.27
N TRP A 215 11.28 -9.99 -12.52
CA TRP A 215 10.67 -10.88 -11.53
C TRP A 215 9.92 -12.06 -12.16
N ASP A 216 9.27 -11.86 -13.30
CA ASP A 216 8.67 -12.97 -14.07
C ASP A 216 9.71 -14.05 -14.38
N ARG A 217 10.94 -13.65 -14.73
CA ARG A 217 12.06 -14.56 -15.01
C ARG A 217 12.61 -15.22 -13.76
N VAL A 218 12.69 -14.48 -12.64
CA VAL A 218 13.09 -15.06 -11.34
C VAL A 218 12.11 -16.16 -10.94
N VAL A 219 10.82 -15.97 -11.17
CA VAL A 219 9.78 -17.00 -10.94
C VAL A 219 9.94 -18.17 -11.91
N PHE A 220 10.24 -17.89 -13.18
CA PHE A 220 10.45 -18.92 -14.19
C PHE A 220 11.61 -19.86 -13.85
N TYR A 221 12.77 -19.34 -13.45
CA TYR A 221 13.99 -20.10 -13.12
C TYR A 221 14.08 -20.57 -11.65
N ARG A 222 12.93 -20.89 -11.04
CA ARG A 222 12.83 -21.21 -9.59
C ARG A 222 13.56 -22.48 -9.17
N GLU A 223 13.84 -23.39 -10.10
CA GLU A 223 14.60 -24.62 -9.93
C GLU A 223 16.12 -24.40 -9.78
N LEU A 224 16.63 -23.24 -10.21
CA LEU A 224 18.04 -22.91 -10.11
C LEU A 224 18.42 -22.40 -8.71
N THR A 225 19.70 -22.49 -8.36
CA THR A 225 20.27 -21.82 -7.18
C THR A 225 20.09 -20.31 -7.29
N ALA A 226 20.02 -19.59 -6.16
CA ALA A 226 19.76 -18.14 -6.18
C ALA A 226 20.75 -17.37 -7.08
N ALA A 227 22.05 -17.68 -6.99
CA ALA A 227 23.07 -17.02 -7.80
C ALA A 227 22.90 -17.30 -9.31
N GLN A 228 22.61 -18.54 -9.69
CA GLN A 228 22.37 -18.91 -11.09
C GLN A 228 21.07 -18.31 -11.60
N ARG A 229 20.01 -18.34 -10.79
CA ARG A 229 18.69 -17.76 -11.08
C ARG A 229 18.80 -16.27 -11.39
N TYR A 230 19.48 -15.51 -10.54
CA TYR A 230 19.60 -14.07 -10.72
C TYR A 230 20.39 -13.72 -11.98
N ARG A 231 21.45 -14.47 -12.26
CA ARG A 231 22.22 -14.33 -13.50
C ARG A 231 21.36 -14.60 -14.73
N GLN A 232 20.69 -15.75 -14.78
CA GLN A 232 19.83 -16.14 -15.89
C GLN A 232 18.65 -15.17 -16.09
N ALA A 233 18.05 -14.69 -15.00
CA ALA A 233 17.00 -13.70 -15.06
C ALA A 233 17.49 -12.36 -15.66
N ALA A 234 18.68 -11.89 -15.28
CA ALA A 234 19.26 -10.67 -15.82
C ALA A 234 19.67 -10.80 -17.30
N GLU A 235 20.25 -11.94 -17.69
CA GLU A 235 20.73 -12.20 -19.06
C GLU A 235 19.61 -12.46 -20.07
N SER A 236 18.42 -12.81 -19.60
CA SER A 236 17.27 -13.12 -20.47
C SER A 236 16.30 -11.95 -20.66
N LEU A 237 16.60 -10.76 -20.12
CA LEU A 237 15.67 -9.61 -20.11
C LEU A 237 15.24 -9.17 -21.52
N PRO A 238 13.95 -8.83 -21.76
CA PRO A 238 13.48 -8.43 -23.08
C PRO A 238 14.13 -7.12 -23.57
N VAL A 239 14.55 -6.26 -22.65
CA VAL A 239 15.23 -5.00 -22.99
C VAL A 239 16.52 -5.24 -23.76
N LEU A 240 17.19 -6.38 -23.56
CA LEU A 240 18.42 -6.71 -24.28
C LEU A 240 18.16 -6.95 -25.76
N GLN A 241 16.97 -7.44 -26.10
CA GLN A 241 16.54 -7.56 -27.49
C GLN A 241 16.31 -6.17 -28.12
N ARG A 242 15.72 -5.23 -27.36
CA ARG A 242 15.57 -3.83 -27.80
C ARG A 242 16.92 -3.14 -28.05
N VAL A 243 17.95 -3.47 -27.26
CA VAL A 243 19.33 -2.98 -27.50
C VAL A 243 19.87 -3.52 -28.82
N ARG A 244 19.66 -4.81 -29.13
CA ARG A 244 20.10 -5.41 -30.40
C ARG A 244 19.38 -4.80 -31.60
N GLU A 245 18.09 -4.54 -31.47
CA GLU A 245 17.29 -3.87 -32.50
C GLU A 245 17.79 -2.44 -32.74
N ALA A 246 18.02 -1.68 -31.68
CA ALA A 246 18.58 -0.32 -31.79
C ALA A 246 19.97 -0.31 -32.47
N LEU A 247 20.80 -1.32 -32.21
CA LEU A 247 22.10 -1.49 -32.88
C LEU A 247 21.92 -1.82 -34.37
N ALA A 248 21.03 -2.76 -34.70
CA ALA A 248 20.76 -3.16 -36.08
C ALA A 248 20.18 -2.00 -36.92
N GLU A 249 19.39 -1.13 -36.29
CA GLU A 249 18.83 0.09 -36.88
C GLU A 249 19.83 1.27 -36.95
N GLY A 250 21.04 1.11 -36.40
CA GLY A 250 22.06 2.16 -36.37
C GLY A 250 21.74 3.32 -35.43
N ARG A 251 20.79 3.16 -34.50
CA ARG A 251 20.44 4.18 -33.49
C ARG A 251 21.50 4.32 -32.40
N ILE A 252 22.31 3.28 -32.18
CA ILE A 252 23.40 3.24 -31.20
C ILE A 252 24.64 2.57 -31.79
N SER A 253 25.82 2.91 -31.29
CA SER A 253 27.08 2.27 -31.70
C SER A 253 27.24 0.87 -31.07
N PRO A 254 28.12 0.00 -31.62
CA PRO A 254 28.44 -1.28 -31.00
C PRO A 254 28.98 -1.15 -29.57
N GLU A 255 29.82 -0.14 -29.30
CA GLU A 255 30.35 0.12 -27.96
C GLU A 255 29.24 0.53 -26.98
N GLN A 256 28.32 1.38 -27.44
CA GLN A 256 27.15 1.80 -26.65
C GLN A 256 26.22 0.61 -26.37
N ALA A 257 26.00 -0.26 -27.35
CA ALA A 257 25.17 -1.45 -27.19
C ALA A 257 25.74 -2.40 -26.12
N GLU A 258 27.05 -2.66 -26.14
CA GLU A 258 27.67 -3.51 -25.13
C GLU A 258 27.67 -2.86 -23.74
N LEU A 259 27.90 -1.55 -23.67
CA LEU A 259 27.81 -0.79 -22.41
C LEU A 259 26.40 -0.82 -21.81
N LEU A 260 25.36 -0.66 -22.64
CA LEU A 260 23.96 -0.79 -22.21
C LEU A 260 23.64 -2.19 -21.75
N ARG A 261 24.05 -3.22 -22.51
CA ARG A 261 23.87 -4.62 -22.13
C ARG A 261 24.47 -4.90 -20.76
N ARG A 262 25.71 -4.45 -20.53
CA ARG A 262 26.40 -4.58 -19.25
C ARG A 262 25.65 -3.88 -18.11
N ARG A 263 25.22 -2.63 -18.30
CA ARG A 263 24.45 -1.88 -17.30
C ARG A 263 23.13 -2.55 -16.95
N PHE A 264 22.39 -3.07 -17.93
CA PHE A 264 21.15 -3.80 -17.66
C PHE A 264 21.39 -5.06 -16.84
N VAL A 265 22.40 -5.86 -17.20
CA VAL A 265 22.71 -7.12 -16.50
C VAL A 265 23.25 -6.86 -15.10
N GLU A 266 24.21 -5.95 -14.94
CA GLU A 266 24.79 -5.59 -13.64
C GLU A 266 23.74 -4.92 -12.73
N GLY A 267 22.96 -3.97 -13.26
CA GLY A 267 21.91 -3.28 -12.52
C GLY A 267 20.82 -4.23 -12.03
N ALA A 268 20.33 -5.12 -12.91
CA ALA A 268 19.36 -6.15 -12.55
C ALA A 268 19.92 -7.13 -11.51
N GLY A 269 21.18 -7.55 -11.65
CA GLY A 269 21.86 -8.41 -10.69
C GLY A 269 21.94 -7.77 -9.31
N LYS A 270 22.36 -6.50 -9.23
CA LYS A 270 22.44 -5.73 -7.98
C LYS A 270 21.08 -5.58 -7.32
N PHE A 271 20.04 -5.25 -8.10
CA PHE A 271 18.66 -5.14 -7.64
C PHE A 271 18.16 -6.45 -6.99
N LEU A 272 18.40 -7.60 -7.64
CA LEU A 272 18.01 -8.92 -7.13
C LEU A 272 18.81 -9.34 -5.89
N VAL A 273 20.13 -9.10 -5.88
CA VAL A 273 20.99 -9.40 -4.72
C VAL A 273 20.58 -8.57 -3.52
N ALA A 274 20.18 -7.31 -3.73
CA ALA A 274 19.61 -6.48 -2.67
C ALA A 274 18.26 -6.97 -2.16
N GLY A 275 17.61 -7.96 -2.81
CA GLY A 275 16.30 -8.46 -2.40
C GLY A 275 15.23 -7.38 -2.49
N ALA A 276 15.30 -6.56 -3.54
CA ALA A 276 14.38 -5.47 -3.78
C ALA A 276 13.22 -5.87 -4.70
N THR A 277 12.06 -5.25 -4.48
CA THR A 277 10.82 -5.46 -5.21
C THR A 277 10.10 -4.12 -5.36
N ILE A 278 8.94 -4.12 -6.01
CA ILE A 278 8.07 -2.95 -6.19
C ILE A 278 6.63 -3.33 -5.78
N PRO A 279 5.82 -2.41 -5.23
CA PRO A 279 4.45 -2.71 -4.77
C PRO A 279 3.58 -3.42 -5.82
N GLU A 280 3.73 -3.05 -7.09
CA GLU A 280 2.94 -3.53 -8.24
C GLU A 280 3.09 -5.05 -8.46
N LEU A 281 4.18 -5.64 -7.98
CA LEU A 281 4.37 -7.10 -8.04
C LEU A 281 3.41 -7.83 -7.10
N GLN A 282 3.08 -7.25 -5.95
CA GLN A 282 2.10 -7.83 -5.04
C GLN A 282 0.72 -7.80 -5.69
N GLU A 283 0.35 -6.68 -6.31
CA GLU A 283 -0.93 -6.52 -7.02
C GLU A 283 -1.07 -7.53 -8.17
N ARG A 284 -0.03 -7.73 -8.99
CA ARG A 284 -0.03 -8.73 -10.06
C ARG A 284 0.00 -10.17 -9.54
N ALA A 285 0.69 -10.45 -8.43
CA ALA A 285 0.78 -11.80 -7.88
C ALA A 285 -0.56 -12.34 -7.36
N TYR A 286 -1.49 -11.45 -6.94
CA TYR A 286 -2.84 -11.85 -6.56
C TYR A 286 -3.75 -12.20 -7.74
N ALA A 287 -3.39 -11.83 -8.98
CA ALA A 287 -4.08 -12.26 -10.19
C ALA A 287 -3.66 -13.69 -10.58
N ASN A 288 -4.10 -14.68 -9.80
CA ASN A 288 -3.90 -16.09 -10.11
C ASN A 288 -4.67 -16.44 -11.41
N PRO A 289 -4.02 -17.01 -12.44
CA PRO A 289 -4.70 -17.41 -13.68
C PRO A 289 -5.89 -18.35 -13.45
N ARG A 290 -5.86 -19.15 -12.36
CA ARG A 290 -6.98 -20.01 -11.97
C ARG A 290 -8.24 -19.25 -11.56
N THR A 291 -8.11 -18.05 -11.01
CA THR A 291 -9.26 -17.19 -10.66
C THR A 291 -9.86 -16.49 -11.87
N LEU A 292 -9.07 -16.20 -12.92
CA LEU A 292 -9.55 -15.62 -14.18
C LEU A 292 -10.10 -16.67 -15.16
N MET A 293 -9.67 -17.93 -15.03
CA MET A 293 -10.16 -19.06 -15.84
C MET A 293 -11.17 -19.94 -15.09
N ALA A 294 -11.68 -19.49 -13.94
CA ALA A 294 -12.79 -20.17 -13.29
C ALA A 294 -14.02 -20.06 -14.20
N PRO A 295 -14.62 -21.18 -14.64
CA PRO A 295 -15.82 -21.13 -15.47
C PRO A 295 -16.91 -20.35 -14.73
N ALA A 296 -17.56 -19.41 -15.44
CA ALA A 296 -18.63 -18.60 -14.87
C ALA A 296 -19.66 -19.51 -14.18
N PRO A 297 -20.12 -19.17 -12.96
CA PRO A 297 -21.08 -19.99 -12.25
C PRO A 297 -22.31 -20.13 -13.13
N LYS A 298 -22.58 -21.36 -13.60
CA LYS A 298 -23.84 -21.69 -14.26
C LYS A 298 -24.94 -21.40 -13.26
N LEU A 299 -25.65 -20.29 -13.45
CA LEU A 299 -26.92 -20.05 -12.79
C LEU A 299 -27.80 -21.27 -13.08
N LEU A 300 -28.15 -22.00 -12.03
CA LEU A 300 -29.09 -23.10 -12.10
C LEU A 300 -30.38 -22.54 -12.70
N SER A 301 -30.76 -23.02 -13.88
CA SER A 301 -32.07 -22.75 -14.45
C SER A 301 -33.14 -23.23 -13.46
N PRO A 302 -34.24 -22.47 -13.26
CA PRO A 302 -35.30 -22.89 -12.35
C PRO A 302 -35.88 -24.22 -12.84
N ALA A 303 -36.00 -25.17 -11.91
CA ALA A 303 -36.66 -26.44 -12.16
C ALA A 303 -38.10 -26.17 -12.59
N ALA A 304 -38.43 -26.54 -13.83
CA ALA A 304 -39.81 -26.75 -14.23
C ALA A 304 -40.24 -28.12 -13.69
N GLY A 305 -41.11 -28.11 -12.68
CA GLY A 305 -41.77 -29.25 -12.09
C GLY A 305 -42.97 -28.78 -11.29
#